data_AF-A0A3A4YXT7-F1
#
_entry.id   AF-A0A3A4YXT7-F1
#
_cell.length_a   1.000
_cell.length_b   1.000
_cell.length_c   1.000
_cell.angle_alpha   90.00
_cell.angle_beta   90.00
_cell.angle_gamma   90.00
#
_symmetry.space_group_name_H-M   'P 1'
#
loop_
_entity.id
_entity.type
_entity.pdbx_description
1 polymer ?
#
loop_
_entity_poly.entity_id
_entity_poly.type
_entity_poly.pdbx_seq_one_letter_code
_entity_poly.pdbx_strand_id
1 'polypeptide(L)'
;MGEKKKKIVKTIKVDVDKCNGCRACEVICSAFHAAPKYSSNNPARSRIRVVRDPLKDIYVPVYAGEYTPAECMGRDKYVIDGKEYEECAFCRASCPSRDAFKEPDSGLPLKCDMCESDPSLKEPMCVQWCLNDALIYEEREEDIEEEAPPGEMEVGLETLVNKYGLDKVMDTVARMSKKG
;
A
#
# COMPACT_ATOMS: atom_id res chain seq x y z
N MET A 1 8.27 -25.92 23.15
CA MET A 1 7.25 -25.09 22.50
C MET A 1 7.63 -23.66 22.78
N GLY A 2 8.24 -22.97 21.81
CA GLY A 2 8.63 -21.57 21.96
C GLY A 2 7.39 -20.69 22.14
N GLU A 3 7.48 -19.67 22.99
CA GLU A 3 6.42 -18.67 23.14
C GLU A 3 6.15 -18.00 21.79
N LYS A 4 4.91 -18.12 21.28
CA LYS A 4 4.50 -17.41 20.07
C LYS A 4 4.43 -15.92 20.38
N LYS A 5 5.18 -15.09 19.66
CA LYS A 5 5.07 -13.63 19.78
C LYS A 5 3.80 -13.17 19.08
N LYS A 6 3.04 -12.30 19.75
CA LYS A 6 1.83 -11.70 19.21
C LYS A 6 2.16 -10.37 18.52
N LYS A 7 1.63 -10.17 17.31
CA LYS A 7 1.66 -8.88 16.60
C LYS A 7 0.25 -8.33 16.47
N ILE A 8 0.10 -7.03 16.65
CA ILE A 8 -1.14 -6.33 16.33
C ILE A 8 -1.14 -5.99 14.84
N VAL A 9 -2.15 -6.50 14.13
CA VAL A 9 -2.40 -6.18 12.72
C VAL A 9 -3.53 -5.17 12.63
N LYS A 10 -3.22 -4.02 12.01
CA LYS A 10 -4.15 -2.93 11.77
C LYS A 10 -4.78 -3.09 10.39
N THR A 11 -6.11 -3.00 10.32
CA THR A 11 -6.89 -3.11 9.08
C THR A 11 -7.80 -1.90 8.95
N ILE A 12 -7.88 -1.33 7.74
CA ILE A 12 -8.97 -0.41 7.40
C ILE A 12 -9.89 -1.12 6.43
N LYS A 13 -11.09 -1.46 6.89
CA LYS A 13 -12.15 -1.98 6.04
C LYS A 13 -12.77 -0.83 5.24
N VAL A 14 -12.86 -1.01 3.93
CA VAL A 14 -13.41 -0.01 3.00
C VAL A 14 -14.75 -0.51 2.47
N ASP A 15 -15.84 0.11 2.91
CA ASP A 15 -17.20 -0.13 2.45
C ASP A 15 -17.55 0.89 1.35
N VAL A 16 -17.36 0.49 0.09
CA VAL A 16 -17.51 1.38 -1.07
C VAL A 16 -18.95 1.80 -1.32
N ASP A 17 -19.93 1.00 -0.89
CA ASP A 17 -21.37 1.30 -1.03
C ASP A 17 -21.79 2.45 -0.12
N LYS A 18 -21.04 2.68 0.96
CA LYS A 18 -21.18 3.85 1.83
C LYS A 18 -20.33 5.03 1.38
N CYS A 19 -19.51 4.93 0.34
CA CYS A 19 -18.71 6.07 -0.09
C CYS A 19 -19.56 7.06 -0.89
N ASN A 20 -19.70 8.30 -0.42
CA ASN A 20 -20.40 9.37 -1.15
C ASN A 20 -19.45 10.22 -2.04
N GLY A 21 -18.17 9.84 -2.14
CA GLY A 21 -17.21 10.52 -3.00
C GLY A 21 -16.85 11.96 -2.60
N CYS A 22 -17.06 12.35 -1.33
CA CYS A 22 -16.77 13.72 -0.86
C CYS A 22 -15.26 14.08 -0.81
N ARG A 23 -14.38 13.07 -0.81
CA ARG A 23 -12.91 13.21 -0.72
C ARG A 23 -12.40 13.92 0.54
N ALA A 24 -13.20 13.95 1.61
CA ALA A 24 -12.77 14.46 2.92
C ALA A 24 -11.55 13.72 3.46
N CYS A 25 -11.47 12.40 3.22
CA CYS A 25 -10.31 11.58 3.54
C CYS A 25 -9.03 12.05 2.84
N GLU A 26 -9.12 12.53 1.60
CA GLU A 26 -7.94 13.03 0.87
C GLU A 26 -7.42 14.32 1.50
N VAL A 27 -8.34 15.24 1.79
CA VAL A 27 -8.08 16.56 2.40
C VAL A 27 -7.39 16.38 3.74
N ILE A 28 -8.03 15.67 4.69
CA ILE A 28 -7.49 15.55 6.04
C ILE A 28 -6.16 14.79 6.09
N CYS A 29 -6.00 13.75 5.26
CA CYS A 29 -4.75 13.01 5.19
C CYS A 29 -3.62 13.91 4.70
N SER A 30 -3.84 14.71 3.64
CA SER A 30 -2.82 15.66 3.18
C SER A 30 -2.54 16.76 4.20
N ALA A 31 -3.55 17.22 4.93
CA ALA A 31 -3.40 18.24 5.96
C ALA A 31 -2.58 17.73 7.16
N PHE A 32 -2.85 16.51 7.60
CA PHE A 32 -2.12 15.85 8.68
C PHE A 32 -0.63 15.66 8.33
N HIS A 33 -0.31 15.48 7.05
CA HIS A 33 1.06 15.30 6.58
C HIS A 33 1.72 16.58 6.05
N ALA A 34 1.07 17.73 6.17
CA ALA A 34 1.73 19.00 5.89
C ALA A 34 2.87 19.23 6.89
N ALA A 35 3.86 20.01 6.48
CA ALA A 35 4.98 20.42 7.33
C ALA A 35 5.03 21.96 7.38
N PRO A 36 4.68 22.60 8.52
CA PRO A 36 4.18 22.02 9.77
C PRO A 36 2.80 21.33 9.65
N LYS A 37 2.48 20.42 10.57
CA LYS A 37 1.21 19.67 10.58
C LYS A 37 0.01 20.64 10.51
N TYR A 38 -0.94 20.38 9.60
CA TYR A 38 -2.13 21.19 9.31
C TYR A 38 -1.90 22.59 8.72
N SER A 39 -0.65 22.98 8.41
CA SER A 39 -0.35 24.29 7.82
C SER A 39 -0.96 24.53 6.44
N SER A 40 -1.23 23.46 5.70
CA SER A 40 -1.82 23.48 4.37
C SER A 40 -2.50 22.14 4.08
N ASN A 41 -3.20 22.02 2.96
CA ASN A 41 -3.70 20.74 2.47
C ASN A 41 -3.58 20.70 0.94
N ASN A 42 -3.37 19.51 0.39
CA ASN A 42 -3.32 19.26 -1.05
C ASN A 42 -3.67 17.79 -1.32
N PRO A 43 -4.88 17.49 -1.84
CA PRO A 43 -5.30 16.12 -2.14
C PRO A 43 -4.34 15.31 -3.03
N ALA A 44 -3.53 15.98 -3.88
CA ALA A 44 -2.51 15.31 -4.68
C ALA A 44 -1.43 14.62 -3.80
N ARG A 45 -1.15 15.17 -2.62
CA ARG A 45 -0.20 14.64 -1.61
C ARG A 45 -0.82 13.64 -0.64
N SER A 46 -2.08 13.25 -0.86
CA SER A 46 -2.80 12.36 0.04
C SER A 46 -2.37 10.90 -0.12
N ARG A 47 -2.28 10.19 1.01
CA ARG A 47 -1.96 8.74 1.07
C ARG A 47 -3.20 7.86 0.91
N ILE A 48 -4.37 8.46 0.69
CA ILE A 48 -5.60 7.81 0.26
C ILE A 48 -6.18 8.63 -0.90
N ARG A 49 -6.62 7.97 -1.98
CA ARG A 49 -7.16 8.62 -3.19
C ARG A 49 -8.44 7.91 -3.60
N VAL A 50 -9.49 8.67 -3.90
CA VAL A 50 -10.79 8.12 -4.29
C VAL A 50 -10.87 8.06 -5.81
N VAL A 51 -10.96 6.86 -6.37
CA VAL A 51 -11.40 6.65 -7.76
C VAL A 51 -12.88 7.02 -7.82
N ARG A 52 -13.20 8.11 -8.51
CA ARG A 52 -14.52 8.74 -8.48
C ARG A 52 -15.04 9.01 -9.89
N ASP A 53 -15.99 8.21 -10.33
CA ASP A 53 -16.75 8.41 -11.57
C ASP A 53 -18.26 8.32 -11.26
N PRO A 54 -18.94 9.46 -11.00
CA PRO A 54 -20.36 9.47 -10.67
C PRO A 54 -21.28 8.96 -11.77
N LEU A 55 -20.87 9.05 -13.05
CA LEU A 55 -21.71 8.58 -14.16
C LEU A 55 -21.74 7.05 -14.24
N LYS A 56 -20.72 6.40 -13.67
CA LYS A 56 -20.62 4.94 -13.56
C LYS A 56 -20.90 4.41 -12.16
N ASP A 57 -21.29 5.29 -11.22
CA ASP A 57 -21.50 4.95 -9.82
C ASP A 57 -20.26 4.28 -9.18
N ILE A 58 -19.06 4.85 -9.45
CA ILE A 58 -17.79 4.35 -8.92
C ILE A 58 -17.25 5.31 -7.87
N TYR A 59 -17.10 4.81 -6.63
CA TYR A 59 -16.56 5.54 -5.48
C TYR A 59 -15.65 4.64 -4.64
N VAL A 60 -14.39 4.50 -5.04
CA VAL A 60 -13.45 3.55 -4.42
C VAL A 60 -12.27 4.29 -3.78
N PRO A 61 -12.21 4.38 -2.44
CA PRO A 61 -11.03 4.84 -1.73
C PRO A 61 -9.89 3.81 -1.83
N VAL A 62 -8.74 4.23 -2.34
CA VAL A 62 -7.54 3.41 -2.51
C VAL A 62 -6.40 4.01 -1.71
N TYR A 63 -5.76 3.18 -0.88
CA TYR A 63 -4.64 3.59 -0.04
C TYR A 63 -3.30 3.41 -0.74
N ALA A 64 -2.39 4.35 -0.55
CA ALA A 64 -1.00 4.22 -0.94
C ALA A 64 -0.37 2.97 -0.29
N GLY A 65 0.36 2.21 -1.09
CA GLY A 65 1.06 0.98 -0.71
C GLY A 65 2.56 1.11 -0.96
N GLU A 66 3.18 0.05 -1.44
CA GLU A 66 4.63 0.01 -1.68
C GLU A 66 5.06 0.81 -2.91
N TYR A 67 6.32 1.24 -2.91
CA TYR A 67 6.98 1.78 -4.09
C TYR A 67 7.35 0.65 -5.05
N THR A 68 7.20 0.89 -6.35
CA THR A 68 7.76 0.02 -7.39
C THR A 68 8.62 0.85 -8.34
N PRO A 69 9.86 0.42 -8.64
CA PRO A 69 10.74 1.12 -9.56
C PRO A 69 10.36 0.91 -11.04
N ALA A 70 9.52 -0.08 -11.34
CA ALA A 70 9.14 -0.45 -12.69
C ALA A 70 7.63 -0.68 -12.81
N GLU A 71 7.13 -0.54 -14.03
CA GLU A 71 5.75 -0.89 -14.37
C GLU A 71 5.59 -2.40 -14.55
N CYS A 72 4.36 -2.88 -14.42
CA CYS A 72 4.01 -4.24 -14.80
C CYS A 72 4.09 -4.40 -16.33
N MET A 73 4.53 -5.57 -16.81
CA MET A 73 4.57 -5.88 -18.24
C MET A 73 3.18 -5.88 -18.90
N GLY A 74 2.14 -6.17 -18.12
CA GLY A 74 0.75 -6.02 -18.50
C GLY A 74 0.00 -5.32 -17.38
N ARG A 75 -0.94 -4.47 -17.75
CA ARG A 75 -1.78 -3.72 -16.82
C ARG A 75 -3.19 -4.29 -16.87
N ASP A 76 -3.82 -4.37 -15.71
CA ASP A 76 -5.13 -4.96 -15.54
C ASP A 76 -6.24 -3.89 -15.58
N LYS A 77 -7.40 -4.30 -16.08
CA LYS A 77 -8.62 -3.51 -16.09
C LYS A 77 -9.78 -4.42 -15.74
N TYR A 78 -10.60 -4.02 -14.78
CA TYR A 78 -11.66 -4.86 -14.25
C TYR A 78 -13.04 -4.39 -14.71
N VAL A 79 -13.90 -5.36 -15.01
CA VAL A 79 -15.34 -5.20 -15.05
C VAL A 79 -15.90 -6.02 -13.89
N ILE A 80 -16.50 -5.36 -12.91
CA ILE A 80 -17.07 -6.00 -11.72
C ILE A 80 -18.50 -5.53 -11.61
N ASP A 81 -19.45 -6.47 -11.53
CA ASP A 81 -20.89 -6.20 -11.42
C ASP A 81 -21.40 -5.19 -12.47
N GLY A 82 -20.88 -5.32 -13.71
CA GLY A 82 -21.25 -4.46 -14.84
C GLY A 82 -20.60 -3.06 -14.83
N LYS A 83 -19.81 -2.71 -13.80
CA LYS A 83 -19.04 -1.46 -13.74
C LYS A 83 -17.64 -1.67 -14.30
N GLU A 84 -17.26 -0.87 -15.29
CA GLU A 84 -15.92 -0.88 -15.87
C GLU A 84 -15.02 0.17 -15.18
N TYR A 85 -14.00 -0.33 -14.46
CA TYR A 85 -13.04 0.47 -13.73
C TYR A 85 -11.89 0.94 -14.63
N GLU A 86 -11.18 1.98 -14.20
CA GLU A 86 -9.96 2.43 -14.87
C GLU A 86 -8.85 1.37 -14.79
N GLU A 87 -7.90 1.43 -15.72
CA GLU A 87 -6.70 0.58 -15.69
C GLU A 87 -5.95 0.79 -14.36
N CYS A 88 -5.51 -0.29 -13.72
CA CYS A 88 -4.81 -0.27 -12.43
C CYS A 88 -5.60 0.39 -11.26
N ALA A 89 -6.93 0.53 -11.35
CA ALA A 89 -7.74 1.28 -10.38
C ALA A 89 -7.57 0.84 -8.92
N PHE A 90 -7.36 -0.46 -8.68
CA PHE A 90 -7.19 -1.02 -7.33
C PHE A 90 -5.71 -1.15 -6.91
N CYS A 91 -4.77 -0.83 -7.79
CA CYS A 91 -3.35 -0.94 -7.50
C CYS A 91 -2.94 0.15 -6.50
N ARG A 92 -2.30 -0.26 -5.42
CA ARG A 92 -1.85 0.63 -4.33
C ARG A 92 -0.46 1.22 -4.56
N ALA A 93 0.27 0.73 -5.57
CA ALA A 93 1.67 1.05 -5.72
C ALA A 93 1.91 2.53 -6.03
N SER A 94 2.99 3.10 -5.48
CA SER A 94 3.60 4.31 -6.02
C SER A 94 4.42 3.91 -7.25
N CYS A 95 3.76 3.92 -8.41
CA CYS A 95 4.28 3.37 -9.68
C CYS A 95 4.67 4.50 -10.66
N PRO A 96 5.72 4.33 -11.49
CA PRO A 96 6.02 5.29 -12.56
C PRO A 96 4.87 5.49 -13.56
N SER A 97 3.95 4.53 -13.71
CA SER A 97 2.87 4.57 -14.72
C SER A 97 1.78 5.62 -14.53
N ARG A 98 1.64 6.22 -13.33
CA ARG A 98 0.57 7.18 -12.99
C ARG A 98 0.97 8.08 -11.83
N ASP A 99 0.36 9.26 -11.69
CA ASP A 99 0.74 10.25 -10.66
C ASP A 99 0.22 9.94 -9.25
N ALA A 100 -0.76 9.05 -9.11
CA ALA A 100 -1.30 8.72 -7.80
C ALA A 100 -0.22 8.13 -6.86
N PHE A 101 -0.28 8.55 -5.59
CA PHE A 101 0.67 8.19 -4.53
C PHE A 101 2.11 8.65 -4.76
N LYS A 102 2.30 9.78 -5.46
CA LYS A 102 3.57 10.48 -5.56
C LYS A 102 3.40 11.94 -5.17
N GLU A 103 4.44 12.55 -4.61
CA GLU A 103 4.49 13.99 -4.41
C GLU A 103 4.38 14.70 -5.78
N PRO A 104 3.48 15.69 -5.94
CA PRO A 104 3.17 16.27 -7.25
C PRO A 104 4.28 17.16 -7.81
N ASP A 105 5.23 17.58 -6.98
CA ASP A 105 6.37 18.41 -7.34
C ASP A 105 7.63 17.59 -7.63
N SER A 106 7.94 16.63 -6.77
CA SER A 106 9.19 15.87 -6.77
C SER A 106 9.06 14.45 -7.34
N GLY A 107 7.84 13.92 -7.43
CA GLY A 107 7.58 12.54 -7.81
C GLY A 107 7.94 11.51 -6.73
N LEU A 108 8.31 11.95 -5.51
CA LEU A 108 8.69 11.05 -4.42
C LEU A 108 7.52 10.16 -3.99
N PRO A 109 7.76 8.88 -3.66
CA PRO A 109 6.71 7.94 -3.33
C PRO A 109 6.03 8.31 -2.01
N LEU A 110 4.70 8.25 -2.01
CA LEU A 110 3.86 8.35 -0.82
C LEU A 110 3.43 6.95 -0.39
N LYS A 111 3.42 6.71 0.92
CA LYS A 111 2.96 5.47 1.55
C LYS A 111 2.06 5.79 2.73
N CYS A 112 0.97 5.05 2.88
CA CYS A 112 0.13 5.14 4.07
C CYS A 112 0.86 4.50 5.25
N ASP A 113 0.97 5.23 6.34
CA ASP A 113 1.62 4.86 7.59
C ASP A 113 0.61 4.63 8.73
N MET A 114 -0.67 4.46 8.39
CA MET A 114 -1.77 4.36 9.36
C MET A 114 -1.86 5.55 10.33
N CYS A 115 -1.35 6.73 9.94
CA CYS A 115 -1.24 7.90 10.81
C CYS A 115 -0.52 7.60 12.13
N GLU A 116 0.51 6.75 12.10
CA GLU A 116 1.39 6.54 13.24
C GLU A 116 2.09 7.85 13.60
N SER A 117 1.79 8.37 14.79
CA SER A 117 2.31 9.65 15.27
C SER A 117 2.56 9.66 16.78
N ASP A 118 3.24 10.70 17.24
CA ASP A 118 3.39 11.02 18.66
C ASP A 118 2.71 12.39 18.95
N PRO A 119 1.69 12.45 19.83
CA PRO A 119 1.05 11.31 20.51
C PRO A 119 0.30 10.41 19.52
N SER A 120 0.06 9.16 19.95
CA SER A 120 -0.69 8.19 19.15
C SER A 120 -2.15 8.60 19.01
N LEU A 121 -2.69 8.36 17.81
CA LEU A 121 -4.12 8.54 17.54
C LEU A 121 -4.88 7.27 17.89
N LYS A 122 -6.14 7.43 18.31
CA LYS A 122 -7.05 6.29 18.51
C LYS A 122 -7.34 5.55 17.20
N GLU A 123 -7.50 6.30 16.11
CA GLU A 123 -7.73 5.76 14.77
C GLU A 123 -7.21 6.76 13.71
N PRO A 124 -6.94 6.33 12.46
CA PRO A 124 -6.39 7.19 11.41
C PRO A 124 -7.31 8.36 11.06
N MET A 125 -6.74 9.50 10.68
CA MET A 125 -7.51 10.73 10.39
C MET A 125 -8.55 10.57 9.28
N CYS A 126 -8.26 9.74 8.27
CA CYS A 126 -9.20 9.47 7.18
C CYS A 126 -10.45 8.71 7.66
N VAL A 127 -10.32 7.86 8.69
CA VAL A 127 -11.43 7.16 9.35
C VAL A 127 -12.24 8.17 10.18
N GLN A 128 -11.59 8.96 11.03
CA GLN A 128 -12.25 9.98 11.86
C GLN A 128 -13.10 10.98 11.04
N TRP A 129 -12.65 11.32 9.83
CA TRP A 129 -13.34 12.28 8.95
C TRP A 129 -14.31 11.62 7.98
N CYS A 130 -14.40 10.29 7.95
CA CYS A 130 -15.39 9.59 7.16
C CYS A 130 -16.70 9.47 7.93
N LEU A 131 -17.47 10.57 7.98
CA LEU A 131 -18.75 10.63 8.71
C LEU A 131 -19.84 9.68 8.20
N ASN A 132 -19.60 8.97 7.09
CA ASN A 132 -20.53 8.00 6.52
C ASN A 132 -20.12 6.55 6.79
N ASP A 133 -19.12 6.34 7.65
CA ASP A 133 -18.62 5.01 8.06
C ASP A 133 -18.21 4.10 6.89
N ALA A 134 -17.72 4.69 5.80
CA ALA A 134 -17.18 3.95 4.66
C ALA A 134 -15.76 3.44 4.91
N LEU A 135 -15.06 4.00 5.91
CA LEU A 135 -13.71 3.60 6.32
C LEU A 135 -13.78 3.20 7.79
N ILE A 136 -13.44 1.96 8.13
CA ILE A 136 -13.58 1.40 9.48
C ILE A 136 -12.25 0.84 9.94
N TYR A 137 -11.75 1.30 11.09
CA TYR A 137 -10.48 0.84 11.66
C TYR A 137 -10.68 -0.36 12.59
N GLU A 138 -9.91 -1.42 12.38
CA GLU A 138 -9.95 -2.66 13.16
C GLU A 138 -8.52 -3.10 13.53
N GLU A 139 -8.36 -3.65 14.73
CA GLU A 139 -7.12 -4.27 15.20
C GLU A 139 -7.36 -5.72 15.57
N ARG A 140 -6.41 -6.60 15.24
CA ARG A 140 -6.42 -8.00 15.68
C ARG A 140 -5.04 -8.44 16.14
N GLU A 141 -5.00 -9.34 17.12
CA GLU A 141 -3.78 -10.06 17.48
C GLU A 141 -3.59 -11.23 16.51
N GLU A 142 -2.38 -11.36 15.97
CA GLU A 142 -1.98 -12.47 15.12
C GLU A 142 -0.74 -13.13 15.73
N ASP A 143 -0.81 -14.45 15.93
CA ASP A 143 0.31 -15.25 16.42
C ASP A 143 1.34 -15.37 15.30
N ILE A 144 2.54 -14.83 15.52
CA ILE A 144 3.66 -15.03 14.61
C ILE A 144 4.45 -16.24 15.09
N GLU A 145 4.55 -17.25 14.23
CA GLU A 145 5.56 -18.28 14.39
C GLU A 145 6.91 -17.63 14.02
N GLU A 146 7.78 -17.42 15.01
CA GLU A 146 9.18 -17.07 14.76
C GLU A 146 9.88 -18.28 14.13
N GLU A 147 9.62 -18.53 12.85
CA GLU A 147 10.75 -18.83 11.99
C GLU A 147 11.34 -17.47 11.68
N ALA A 148 12.60 -17.22 12.06
CA ALA A 148 13.31 -16.10 11.48
C ALA A 148 13.09 -16.24 9.96
N PRO A 149 12.39 -15.30 9.29
CA PRO A 149 12.19 -15.44 7.87
C PRO A 149 13.60 -15.66 7.31
N PRO A 150 13.84 -16.74 6.53
CA PRO A 150 15.16 -16.98 5.97
C PRO A 150 15.59 -15.65 5.37
N GLY A 151 16.85 -15.25 5.59
CA GLY A 151 17.28 -13.93 5.14
C GLY A 151 16.90 -13.75 3.67
N GLU A 152 16.55 -12.55 3.19
CA GLU A 152 16.08 -12.37 1.80
C GLU A 152 17.00 -13.07 0.77
N MET A 153 18.30 -13.14 1.07
CA MET A 153 19.29 -13.90 0.33
C MET A 153 19.10 -15.42 0.38
N GLU A 154 18.79 -16.01 1.54
CA GLU A 154 18.52 -17.44 1.70
C GLU A 154 17.25 -17.84 0.95
N VAL A 155 16.15 -17.10 1.10
CA VAL A 155 14.91 -17.35 0.32
C VAL A 155 15.18 -17.24 -1.17
N GLY A 156 15.94 -16.22 -1.59
CA GLY A 156 16.33 -16.02 -2.98
C GLY A 156 17.16 -17.19 -3.52
N LEU A 157 18.18 -17.64 -2.77
CA LEU A 157 19.04 -18.76 -3.13
C LEU A 157 18.26 -20.07 -3.15
N GLU A 158 17.42 -20.36 -2.16
CA GLU A 158 16.56 -21.54 -2.14
C GLU A 158 15.63 -21.58 -3.34
N THR A 159 14.99 -20.45 -3.68
CA THR A 159 14.13 -20.36 -4.87
C THR A 159 14.92 -20.67 -6.15
N LEU A 160 16.15 -20.15 -6.27
CA LEU A 160 17.03 -20.43 -7.40
C LEU A 160 17.47 -21.90 -7.43
N VAL A 161 17.82 -22.49 -6.28
CA VAL A 161 18.23 -23.89 -6.15
C VAL A 161 17.08 -24.81 -6.53
N ASN A 162 15.87 -24.55 -6.02
CA ASN A 162 14.67 -25.33 -6.35
C ASN A 162 14.33 -25.27 -7.85
N LYS A 163 14.56 -24.12 -8.49
CA LYS A 163 14.23 -23.92 -9.91
C LYS A 163 15.31 -24.42 -10.87
N TYR A 164 16.59 -24.31 -10.50
CA TYR A 164 17.72 -24.50 -11.41
C TYR A 164 18.73 -25.56 -10.98
N GLY A 165 18.59 -26.13 -9.78
CA GLY A 165 19.52 -27.07 -9.17
C GLY A 165 20.68 -26.39 -8.46
N LEU A 166 21.15 -26.99 -7.36
CA LEU A 166 22.21 -26.43 -6.50
C LEU A 166 23.52 -26.19 -7.29
N ASP A 167 23.94 -27.16 -8.10
CA ASP A 167 25.19 -27.08 -8.86
C ASP A 167 25.24 -25.85 -9.77
N LYS A 168 24.13 -25.58 -10.47
CA LYS A 168 24.04 -24.45 -11.42
C LYS A 168 24.06 -23.09 -10.72
N VAL A 169 23.47 -23.02 -9.52
CA VAL A 169 23.51 -21.82 -8.67
C VAL A 169 24.93 -21.59 -8.17
N MET A 170 25.59 -22.63 -7.63
CA MET A 170 26.96 -22.55 -7.14
C MET A 170 27.96 -22.12 -8.24
N ASP A 171 27.88 -22.72 -9.43
CA ASP A 171 28.73 -22.35 -10.57
C ASP A 171 28.55 -20.90 -11.01
N THR A 172 27.33 -20.38 -10.89
CA THR A 172 27.01 -18.99 -11.27
C THR A 172 27.55 -18.01 -10.24
N VAL A 173 27.35 -18.27 -8.95
CA VAL A 173 27.91 -17.47 -7.85
C VAL A 173 29.45 -17.48 -7.91
N ALA A 174 30.07 -18.63 -8.14
CA ALA A 174 31.52 -18.76 -8.26
C ALA A 174 32.11 -17.97 -9.43
N ARG A 175 31.41 -17.90 -10.58
CA ARG A 175 31.81 -17.05 -11.71
C ARG A 175 31.66 -15.56 -11.42
N MET A 176 30.62 -15.17 -10.70
CA MET A 176 30.40 -13.78 -10.30
C MET A 176 31.45 -13.30 -9.31
N SER A 177 31.85 -14.14 -8.34
CA SER A 177 32.89 -13.81 -7.35
C SER A 177 34.29 -13.61 -7.94
N LYS A 178 34.54 -14.04 -9.19
CA LYS A 178 35.82 -13.84 -9.89
C LYS A 178 35.88 -12.55 -10.72
N LYS A 179 34.74 -11.86 -10.87
CA LYS A 179 34.62 -10.60 -11.62
C LYS A 179 34.48 -9.36 -10.72
N GLY A 180 34.33 -9.56 -9.41
CA GLY A 180 34.31 -8.51 -8.40
C GLY A 180 35.69 -8.25 -7.81
#